data_AF-X1ASU2-F1
#
_entry.id   AF-X1ASU2-F1
#
_cell.length_a   1.000
_cell.length_b   1.000
_cell.length_c   1.000
_cell.angle_alpha   90.00
_cell.angle_beta   90.00
_cell.angle_gamma   90.00
#
_symmetry.space_group_name_H-M   'P 1'
#
loop_
_entity.id
_entity.type
_entity.pdbx_description
1 polymer ?
#
loop_
_entity_poly.entity_id
_entity_poly.type
_entity_poly.pdbx_seq_one_letter_code
_entity_poly.pdbx_strand_id
1 'polypeptide(L)'
;LVKYGDETIKERNILYAQSSFFNLFSFPLVMGKADSTLLDLNHAVITEETARKYFGDENPMGKVITIEGATDYEIAGVVKSIPQNSHFKFDILLSYDNLIQRSRYWDDSWVSERVYSYILLAPGADVDALEAKLPQIPEAFIGENMKRAFFLLEYKLVKLTDIHLHSSVSRELEVNGS
;
A
#
# COMPACT_ATOMS: atom_id res chain seq x y z
N LEU A 1 -8.96 10.82 -11.08
CA LEU A 1 -10.12 11.62 -10.64
C LEU A 1 -10.97 10.77 -9.71
N VAL A 2 -11.51 11.37 -8.66
CA VAL A 2 -12.41 10.71 -7.70
C VAL A 2 -13.70 11.53 -7.65
N LYS A 3 -14.83 10.86 -7.86
CA LYS A 3 -16.15 11.45 -7.96
C LYS A 3 -17.04 11.00 -6.81
N TYR A 4 -17.80 11.94 -6.26
CA TYR A 4 -18.91 11.68 -5.35
C TYR A 4 -20.04 12.66 -5.67
N GLY A 5 -21.25 12.16 -5.92
CA GLY A 5 -22.36 13.00 -6.40
C GLY A 5 -22.00 13.76 -7.68
N ASP A 6 -22.14 15.09 -7.66
CA ASP A 6 -21.75 15.97 -8.77
C ASP A 6 -20.31 16.51 -8.65
N GLU A 7 -19.64 16.25 -7.52
CA GLU A 7 -18.27 16.70 -7.29
C GLU A 7 -17.26 15.73 -7.90
N THR A 8 -16.24 16.27 -8.57
CA THR A 8 -15.12 15.51 -9.09
C THR A 8 -13.83 16.20 -8.68
N ILE A 9 -13.00 15.49 -7.92
CA ILE A 9 -11.76 16.02 -7.37
C ILE A 9 -10.58 15.17 -7.86
N LYS A 10 -9.46 15.84 -8.15
CA LYS A 10 -8.21 15.15 -8.47
C LYS A 10 -7.46 14.82 -7.19
N GLU A 11 -7.62 13.58 -6.70
CA GLU A 11 -6.78 13.05 -5.63
C GLU A 11 -5.41 12.62 -6.15
N ARG A 12 -4.41 12.78 -5.29
CA ARG A 12 -3.01 12.51 -5.63
C ARG A 12 -2.43 11.35 -4.83
N ASN A 13 -2.94 11.08 -3.62
CA ASN A 13 -2.39 10.05 -2.75
C ASN A 13 -3.37 8.88 -2.60
N ILE A 14 -3.52 8.10 -3.66
CA ILE A 14 -4.28 6.84 -3.63
C ILE A 14 -3.28 5.69 -3.57
N LEU A 15 -3.33 4.91 -2.49
CA LEU A 15 -2.50 3.71 -2.31
C LEU A 15 -3.34 2.44 -2.37
N TYR A 16 -2.68 1.33 -2.69
CA TYR A 16 -3.28 0.00 -2.66
C TYR A 16 -2.52 -0.85 -1.64
N ALA A 17 -3.24 -1.55 -0.77
CA ALA A 17 -2.64 -2.37 0.27
C ALA A 17 -3.42 -3.67 0.50
N GLN A 18 -2.71 -4.69 0.98
CA GLN A 18 -3.33 -5.95 1.39
C GLN A 18 -4.04 -5.78 2.74
N SER A 19 -4.98 -6.69 3.06
CA SER A 19 -5.70 -6.68 4.34
C SER A 19 -4.79 -6.79 5.56
N SER A 20 -3.59 -7.34 5.40
CA SER A 20 -2.55 -7.41 6.45
C SER A 20 -1.94 -6.05 6.82
N PHE A 21 -2.17 -5.00 6.04
CA PHE A 21 -1.59 -3.67 6.25
C PHE A 21 -1.85 -3.13 7.67
N PHE A 22 -3.08 -3.23 8.16
CA PHE A 22 -3.46 -2.76 9.49
C PHE A 22 -3.00 -3.68 10.63
N ASN A 23 -2.49 -4.88 10.31
CA ASN A 23 -1.85 -5.76 11.30
C ASN A 23 -0.40 -5.34 11.55
N LEU A 24 0.27 -4.75 10.56
CA LEU A 24 1.66 -4.31 10.65
C LEU A 24 1.77 -2.84 11.04
N PHE A 25 0.88 -1.99 10.50
CA PHE A 25 0.92 -0.55 10.67
C PHE A 25 -0.27 -0.05 11.46
N SER A 26 0.02 0.75 12.49
CA SER A 26 -1.00 1.30 13.37
C SER A 26 -1.57 2.59 12.80
N PHE A 27 -2.78 2.50 12.24
CA PHE A 27 -3.60 3.66 11.85
C PHE A 27 -4.88 3.66 12.68
N PRO A 28 -5.06 4.62 13.61
CA PRO A 28 -6.25 4.67 14.44
C PRO A 28 -7.51 4.84 13.60
N LEU A 29 -8.46 3.90 13.70
CA LEU A 29 -9.78 4.04 13.09
C LEU A 29 -10.63 5.01 13.90
N VAL A 30 -11.31 5.88 13.17
CA VAL A 30 -12.34 6.81 13.65
C VAL A 30 -13.71 6.21 13.39
N MET A 31 -13.88 5.54 12.25
CA MET A 31 -15.09 4.80 11.88
C MET A 31 -14.72 3.49 11.18
N GLY A 32 -15.59 2.48 11.29
CA GLY A 32 -15.38 1.14 10.75
C GLY A 32 -14.86 0.15 11.78
N LYS A 33 -14.59 -1.07 11.33
CA LYS A 33 -14.06 -2.16 12.16
C LYS A 33 -12.67 -2.54 11.66
N ALA A 34 -11.72 -2.67 12.59
CA ALA A 34 -10.40 -3.21 12.29
C ALA A 34 -10.47 -4.73 12.16
N ASP A 35 -11.13 -5.22 11.13
CA ASP A 35 -11.16 -6.63 10.76
C ASP A 35 -10.71 -6.83 9.31
N SER A 36 -10.66 -8.08 8.87
CA SER A 36 -10.15 -8.43 7.54
C SER A 36 -10.95 -7.81 6.39
N THR A 37 -12.20 -7.39 6.63
CA THR A 37 -13.09 -6.85 5.60
C THR A 37 -12.79 -5.40 5.24
N LEU A 38 -11.99 -4.72 6.06
CA LEU A 38 -11.68 -3.30 5.90
C LEU A 38 -11.01 -2.97 4.54
N LEU A 39 -10.28 -3.94 3.97
CA LEU A 39 -9.65 -3.85 2.64
C LEU A 39 -10.09 -5.04 1.75
N ASP A 40 -11.39 -5.34 1.72
CA ASP A 40 -11.97 -6.23 0.72
C ASP A 40 -12.03 -5.57 -0.67
N LEU A 41 -12.34 -6.38 -1.68
CA LEU A 41 -12.51 -5.91 -3.06
C LEU A 41 -13.54 -4.77 -3.11
N ASN A 42 -13.24 -3.71 -3.87
CA ASN A 42 -14.05 -2.50 -3.97
C ASN A 42 -14.34 -1.77 -2.63
N HIS A 43 -13.58 -2.02 -1.57
CA HIS A 43 -13.59 -1.17 -0.38
C HIS A 43 -12.54 -0.07 -0.47
N ALA A 44 -12.86 1.06 0.16
CA ALA A 44 -11.97 2.18 0.41
C ALA A 44 -11.93 2.53 1.89
N VAL A 45 -10.71 2.77 2.38
CA VAL A 45 -10.46 3.45 3.65
C VAL A 45 -9.97 4.86 3.34
N ILE A 46 -10.56 5.85 4.00
CA ILE A 46 -10.22 7.27 3.76
C ILE A 46 -9.74 7.93 5.05
N THR A 47 -8.98 9.03 4.94
CA THR A 47 -8.62 9.82 6.12
C THR A 47 -9.81 10.68 6.60
N GLU A 48 -9.77 11.15 7.85
CA GLU A 48 -10.75 12.14 8.36
C GLU A 48 -10.82 13.40 7.49
N GLU A 49 -9.67 13.87 6.97
CA GLU A 49 -9.61 15.03 6.08
C GLU A 49 -10.32 14.75 4.76
N THR A 50 -10.06 13.59 4.16
CA THR A 50 -10.73 13.14 2.95
C THR A 50 -12.24 12.94 3.17
N ALA A 51 -12.64 12.36 4.31
CA ALA A 51 -14.05 12.22 4.67
C ALA A 51 -14.75 13.58 4.74
N ARG A 52 -14.16 14.55 5.45
CA ARG A 52 -14.71 15.91 5.55
C ARG A 52 -14.78 16.61 4.20
N LYS A 53 -13.78 16.40 3.35
CA LYS A 53 -13.70 17.00 2.02
C LYS A 53 -14.84 16.56 1.10
N TYR A 54 -15.22 15.28 1.12
CA TYR A 54 -16.28 14.74 0.25
C TYR A 54 -17.68 14.76 0.88
N PHE A 55 -17.76 14.60 2.20
CA PHE A 55 -19.02 14.35 2.89
C PHE A 55 -19.37 15.44 3.93
N GLY A 56 -18.48 16.41 4.16
CA GLY A 56 -18.66 17.43 5.19
C GLY A 56 -18.77 16.78 6.57
N ASP A 57 -19.89 17.02 7.25
CA ASP A 57 -20.20 16.41 8.55
C ASP A 57 -21.14 15.18 8.41
N GLU A 58 -21.46 14.75 7.19
CA GLU A 58 -22.24 13.53 6.97
C GLU A 58 -21.42 12.27 7.29
N ASN A 59 -22.10 11.20 7.69
CA ASN A 59 -21.47 9.90 7.89
C ASN A 59 -21.01 9.32 6.53
N PRO A 60 -19.70 9.10 6.32
CA PRO A 60 -19.17 8.61 5.05
C PRO A 60 -19.36 7.10 4.85
N MET A 61 -19.59 6.34 5.94
CA MET A 61 -19.62 4.88 5.92
C MET A 61 -20.71 4.34 4.99
N GLY A 62 -20.36 3.36 4.15
CA GLY A 62 -21.28 2.75 3.18
C GLY A 62 -21.61 3.62 1.96
N LYS A 63 -21.11 4.85 1.90
CA LYS A 63 -21.22 5.69 0.70
C LYS A 63 -20.21 5.21 -0.34
N VAL A 64 -20.46 5.54 -1.60
CA VAL A 64 -19.65 5.10 -2.74
C VAL A 64 -18.94 6.28 -3.37
N ILE A 65 -17.65 6.13 -3.64
CA ILE A 65 -16.87 7.03 -4.48
C ILE A 65 -16.49 6.31 -5.78
N THR A 66 -16.52 7.02 -6.91
CA THR A 66 -16.10 6.46 -8.20
C THR A 66 -14.71 6.98 -8.57
N ILE A 67 -13.77 6.07 -8.82
CA ILE A 67 -12.40 6.40 -9.19
C ILE A 67 -12.20 6.20 -10.69
N GLU A 68 -11.59 7.20 -11.33
CA GLU A 68 -11.37 7.34 -12.77
C GLU A 68 -12.64 7.13 -13.63
N GLY A 69 -13.81 7.40 -13.05
CA GLY A 69 -15.10 7.20 -13.74
C GLY A 69 -15.41 5.75 -14.10
N ALA A 70 -14.69 4.79 -13.52
CA ALA A 70 -14.70 3.39 -13.97
C ALA A 70 -14.97 2.38 -12.84
N THR A 71 -14.52 2.65 -11.62
CA THR A 71 -14.66 1.68 -10.52
C THR A 71 -15.20 2.36 -9.29
N ASP A 72 -16.25 1.76 -8.75
CA ASP A 72 -16.93 2.20 -7.54
C ASP A 72 -16.30 1.54 -6.32
N TYR A 73 -16.08 2.34 -5.28
CA TYR A 73 -15.54 1.88 -4.01
C TYR A 73 -16.44 2.33 -2.86
N GLU A 74 -16.86 1.38 -2.03
CA GLU A 74 -17.62 1.64 -0.81
C GLU A 74 -16.67 2.06 0.32
N ILE A 75 -17.04 3.11 1.06
CA ILE A 75 -16.28 3.53 2.23
C ILE A 75 -16.51 2.54 3.37
N ALA A 76 -15.48 1.73 3.65
CA ALA A 76 -15.49 0.69 4.69
C ALA A 76 -14.81 1.15 5.99
N GLY A 77 -14.10 2.28 5.97
CA GLY A 77 -13.50 2.84 7.17
C GLY A 77 -12.96 4.25 7.02
N VAL A 78 -12.80 4.90 8.17
CA VAL A 78 -12.17 6.22 8.27
C VAL A 78 -11.04 6.12 9.27
N VAL A 79 -9.83 6.48 8.87
CA VAL A 79 -8.66 6.59 9.76
C VAL A 79 -8.42 8.03 10.16
N LYS A 80 -7.78 8.23 11.32
CA LYS A 80 -7.29 9.55 11.71
C LYS A 80 -6.37 10.15 10.65
N SER A 81 -6.32 11.48 10.60
CA SER A 81 -5.34 12.18 9.77
C SER A 81 -3.92 11.68 10.03
N ILE A 82 -3.21 11.41 8.93
CA ILE A 82 -1.87 10.84 8.96
C ILE A 82 -0.86 11.94 9.30
N PRO A 83 0.02 11.75 10.30
CA PRO A 83 1.06 12.73 10.62
C PRO A 83 1.98 13.03 9.43
N GLN A 84 2.47 14.27 9.32
CA GLN A 84 3.35 14.66 8.21
C GLN A 84 4.68 13.88 8.16
N ASN A 85 5.12 13.34 9.29
CA ASN A 85 6.33 12.53 9.44
C ASN A 85 6.07 11.01 9.32
N SER A 86 4.94 10.61 8.73
CA SER A 86 4.62 9.22 8.45
C SER A 86 5.30 8.74 7.17
N HIS A 87 5.73 7.48 7.16
CA HIS A 87 6.25 6.81 5.97
C HIS A 87 5.20 6.63 4.88
N PHE A 88 3.94 6.43 5.28
CA PHE A 88 2.82 6.37 4.36
C PHE A 88 2.10 7.70 4.36
N LYS A 89 1.86 8.28 3.19
CA LYS A 89 0.91 9.37 2.98
C LYS A 89 -0.13 8.93 1.97
N PHE A 90 -1.37 8.78 2.44
CA PHE A 90 -2.51 8.46 1.59
C PHE A 90 -3.74 9.26 2.02
N ASP A 91 -4.55 9.62 1.04
CA ASP A 91 -5.89 10.19 1.21
C ASP A 91 -6.93 9.06 1.16
N ILE A 92 -6.69 8.10 0.26
CA ILE A 92 -7.54 6.93 0.01
C ILE A 92 -6.63 5.69 -0.05
N LEU A 93 -6.99 4.67 0.72
CA LEU A 93 -6.38 3.34 0.70
C LEU A 93 -7.39 2.34 0.14
N LEU A 94 -7.00 1.64 -0.92
CA LEU A 94 -7.83 0.67 -1.61
C LEU A 94 -7.26 -0.74 -1.42
N SER A 95 -8.10 -1.77 -1.58
CA SER A 95 -7.62 -3.14 -1.56
C SER A 95 -6.70 -3.44 -2.73
N TYR A 96 -5.54 -4.05 -2.44
CA TYR A 96 -4.59 -4.53 -3.45
C TYR A 96 -5.20 -5.58 -4.38
N ASP A 97 -6.20 -6.34 -3.92
CA ASP A 97 -6.89 -7.36 -4.72
C ASP A 97 -7.60 -6.75 -5.95
N ASN A 98 -7.96 -5.46 -5.90
CA ASN A 98 -8.49 -4.74 -7.07
C ASN A 98 -7.46 -4.65 -8.20
N LEU A 99 -6.16 -4.55 -7.89
CA LEU A 99 -5.10 -4.56 -8.89
C LEU A 99 -4.95 -5.96 -9.49
N ILE A 100 -4.93 -7.00 -8.65
CA ILE A 100 -4.84 -8.40 -9.08
C ILE A 100 -6.01 -8.76 -10.00
N GLN A 101 -7.23 -8.32 -9.67
CA GLN A 101 -8.41 -8.55 -10.50
C GLN A 101 -8.29 -7.90 -11.89
N ARG A 102 -7.71 -6.70 -11.97
CA ARG A 102 -7.47 -6.01 -13.24
C ARG A 102 -6.38 -6.68 -14.07
N SER A 103 -5.35 -7.22 -13.43
CA SER A 103 -4.27 -7.94 -14.10
C SER A 103 -3.51 -8.84 -13.13
N ARG A 104 -3.33 -10.11 -13.54
CA ARG A 104 -2.47 -11.08 -12.84
C ARG A 104 -1.02 -10.64 -12.70
N TYR A 105 -0.56 -9.65 -13.47
CA TYR A 105 0.75 -9.02 -13.30
C TYR A 105 1.05 -8.60 -11.86
N TRP A 106 0.04 -8.11 -11.13
CA TRP A 106 0.23 -7.65 -9.76
C TRP A 106 0.46 -8.77 -8.74
N ASP A 107 0.14 -10.02 -9.09
CA ASP A 107 0.36 -11.19 -8.24
C ASP A 107 1.58 -12.01 -8.72
N ASP A 108 1.81 -12.07 -10.04
CA ASP A 108 2.79 -12.99 -10.63
C ASP A 108 4.17 -12.34 -10.92
N SER A 109 4.29 -11.01 -10.79
CA SER A 109 5.53 -10.30 -11.19
C SER A 109 6.58 -10.22 -10.09
N TRP A 110 7.56 -11.10 -10.16
CA TRP A 110 8.75 -11.12 -9.29
C TRP A 110 9.76 -9.99 -9.56
N VAL A 111 9.64 -9.30 -10.69
CA VAL A 111 10.56 -8.21 -11.11
C VAL A 111 9.92 -6.83 -10.96
N SER A 112 8.73 -6.75 -10.36
CA SER A 112 8.00 -5.48 -10.25
C SER A 112 8.64 -4.55 -9.22
N GLU A 113 9.13 -3.40 -9.67
CA GLU A 113 9.55 -2.28 -8.80
C GLU A 113 8.38 -1.34 -8.44
N ARG A 114 7.12 -1.82 -8.56
CA ARG A 114 5.91 -1.01 -8.32
C ARG A 114 5.21 -1.35 -7.02
N VAL A 115 5.78 -2.25 -6.23
CA VAL A 115 5.19 -2.77 -4.99
C VAL A 115 6.22 -2.67 -3.88
N TYR A 116 5.82 -2.10 -2.75
CA TYR A 116 6.64 -2.09 -1.55
C TYR A 116 6.26 -3.28 -0.68
N SER A 117 7.25 -4.09 -0.30
CA SER A 117 7.06 -5.26 0.55
C SER A 117 7.63 -4.99 1.93
N TYR A 118 6.82 -5.20 2.97
CA TYR A 118 7.20 -5.03 4.36
C TYR A 118 7.12 -6.36 5.07
N ILE A 119 8.11 -6.64 5.91
CA ILE A 119 8.13 -7.84 6.76
C ILE A 119 8.33 -7.42 8.21
N LEU A 120 7.59 -8.06 9.12
CA LEU A 120 7.79 -7.91 10.55
C LEU A 120 8.57 -9.12 11.05
N LEU A 121 9.76 -8.88 11.60
CA LEU A 121 10.61 -9.94 12.15
C LEU A 121 10.18 -10.27 13.59
N ALA A 122 10.28 -11.55 13.95
CA ALA A 122 10.11 -11.97 15.33
C ALA A 122 11.22 -11.36 16.23
N PRO A 123 10.94 -11.11 17.52
CA PRO A 123 11.96 -10.63 18.45
C PRO A 123 13.18 -11.58 18.48
N GLY A 124 14.38 -11.02 18.29
CA GLY A 124 15.64 -11.77 18.30
C GLY A 124 15.95 -12.53 17.00
N ALA A 125 15.20 -12.30 15.91
CA ALA A 125 15.54 -12.86 14.61
C ALA A 125 16.93 -12.39 14.13
N ASP A 126 17.70 -13.32 13.57
CA ASP A 126 18.99 -13.02 12.94
C ASP A 126 18.76 -12.44 11.54
N VAL A 127 18.93 -11.12 11.43
CA VAL A 127 18.70 -10.35 10.20
C VAL A 127 19.69 -10.77 9.11
N ASP A 128 20.96 -10.97 9.46
CA ASP A 128 22.01 -11.32 8.49
C ASP A 128 21.78 -12.73 7.94
N ALA A 129 21.37 -13.66 8.80
CA ALA A 129 21.00 -15.02 8.38
C ALA A 129 19.74 -15.06 7.52
N LEU A 130 18.80 -14.13 7.73
CA LEU A 130 17.63 -13.98 6.87
C LEU A 130 18.02 -13.38 5.51
N GLU A 131 18.80 -12.29 5.51
CA GLU A 131 19.22 -11.59 4.30
C GLU A 131 20.04 -12.51 3.38
N ALA A 132 20.92 -13.35 3.95
CA ALA A 132 21.67 -14.36 3.21
C ALA A 132 20.79 -15.40 2.47
N LYS A 133 19.52 -15.54 2.84
CA LYS A 133 18.55 -16.45 2.18
C LYS A 133 17.70 -15.76 1.13
N LEU A 134 17.60 -14.43 1.13
CA LEU A 134 16.73 -13.70 0.20
C LEU A 134 17.07 -13.91 -1.29
N PRO A 135 18.34 -14.05 -1.72
CA PRO A 135 18.65 -14.35 -3.11
C PRO A 135 18.03 -15.65 -3.65
N GLN A 136 17.70 -16.59 -2.76
CA GLN A 136 17.08 -17.87 -3.15
C GLN A 136 15.64 -17.69 -3.64
N ILE A 137 14.96 -16.60 -3.28
CA ILE A 137 13.58 -16.33 -3.69
C ILE A 137 13.49 -16.10 -5.21
N PRO A 138 14.12 -15.06 -5.80
CA PRO A 138 14.04 -14.86 -7.24
C PRO A 138 14.68 -16.02 -8.01
N GLU A 139 15.70 -16.69 -7.47
CA GLU A 139 16.25 -17.91 -8.07
C GLU A 139 15.21 -19.03 -8.21
N ALA A 140 14.42 -19.29 -7.17
CA ALA A 140 13.41 -20.33 -7.17
C ALA A 140 12.24 -20.06 -8.14
N PHE A 141 11.84 -18.79 -8.30
CA PHE A 141 10.67 -18.43 -9.10
C PHE A 141 10.99 -18.01 -10.54
N ILE A 142 12.12 -17.32 -10.76
CA ILE A 142 12.48 -16.74 -12.06
C ILE A 142 13.93 -16.99 -12.48
N GLY A 143 14.68 -17.88 -11.80
CA GLY A 143 16.09 -18.13 -12.09
C GLY A 143 16.39 -18.50 -13.55
N GLU A 144 15.55 -19.32 -14.18
CA GLU A 144 15.70 -19.65 -15.61
C GLU A 144 15.45 -18.45 -16.54
N ASN A 145 14.57 -17.52 -16.14
CA ASN A 145 14.35 -16.27 -16.89
C ASN A 145 15.55 -15.33 -16.72
N MET A 146 16.07 -15.21 -15.50
CA MET A 146 17.27 -14.42 -15.18
C MET A 146 18.49 -14.89 -16.00
N LYS A 147 18.73 -16.20 -16.05
CA LYS A 147 19.81 -16.80 -16.85
C LYS A 147 19.66 -16.49 -18.35
N ARG A 148 18.45 -16.71 -18.90
CA ARG A 148 18.20 -16.48 -20.34
C ARG A 148 18.33 -15.02 -20.75
N ALA A 149 17.92 -14.10 -19.88
CA ALA A 149 17.94 -12.66 -20.15
C ALA A 149 19.22 -11.97 -19.64
N PHE A 150 20.19 -12.71 -19.11
CA PHE A 150 21.47 -12.20 -18.61
C PHE A 150 21.34 -11.06 -17.59
N PHE A 151 20.43 -11.19 -16.62
CA PHE A 151 20.31 -10.25 -15.49
C PHE A 151 20.26 -10.97 -14.14
N LEU A 152 20.60 -10.24 -13.08
CA LEU A 152 20.52 -10.71 -11.70
C LEU A 152 19.49 -9.84 -10.94
N LEU A 153 18.69 -10.48 -10.10
CA LEU A 153 17.78 -9.82 -9.16
C LEU A 153 18.10 -10.33 -7.76
N GLU A 154 18.34 -9.42 -6.83
CA GLU A 154 18.56 -9.71 -5.43
C GLU A 154 17.64 -8.82 -4.60
N TYR A 155 17.07 -9.39 -3.54
CA TYR A 155 16.33 -8.62 -2.54
C TYR A 155 17.23 -8.36 -1.34
N LYS A 156 17.14 -7.16 -0.79
CA LYS A 156 17.85 -6.74 0.43
C LYS A 156 16.87 -6.16 1.43
N LEU A 157 17.22 -6.28 2.71
CA LEU A 157 16.44 -5.68 3.77
C LEU A 157 16.93 -4.25 4.02
N VAL A 158 15.97 -3.35 4.18
CA VAL A 158 16.23 -2.01 4.69
C VAL A 158 15.36 -1.82 5.91
N LYS A 159 15.97 -1.39 7.02
CA LYS A 159 15.20 -1.08 8.22
C LYS A 159 14.26 0.08 7.92
N LEU A 160 13.00 -0.05 8.30
CA LEU A 160 11.98 0.97 8.05
C LEU A 160 12.35 2.35 8.60
N THR A 161 13.05 2.39 9.74
CA THR A 161 13.55 3.63 10.37
C THR A 161 14.62 4.35 9.55
N ASP A 162 15.30 3.64 8.66
CA ASP A 162 16.45 4.16 7.92
C ASP A 162 16.02 4.71 6.55
N ILE A 163 14.80 4.38 6.10
CA ILE A 163 14.26 4.79 4.80
C ILE A 163 14.18 6.31 4.66
N HIS A 164 13.94 7.06 5.73
CA HIS A 164 13.83 8.53 5.67
C HIS A 164 15.13 9.29 5.95
N LEU A 165 16.16 8.61 6.45
CA LEU A 165 17.37 9.26 6.98
C LEU A 165 18.63 8.95 6.16
N HIS A 166 18.72 7.78 5.51
CA HIS A 166 19.96 7.31 4.89
C HIS A 166 19.77 6.51 3.58
N SER A 167 18.56 6.45 3.03
CA SER A 167 18.26 5.59 1.89
C SER A 167 18.60 6.25 0.56
N SER A 168 19.28 5.49 -0.31
CA SER A 168 19.49 5.78 -1.74
C SER A 168 18.75 4.73 -2.59
N VAL A 169 17.56 4.29 -2.15
CA VAL A 169 16.76 3.29 -2.86
C VAL A 169 15.97 3.98 -3.97
N SER A 170 16.03 3.43 -5.18
CA SER A 170 15.29 3.95 -6.33
C SER A 170 13.78 3.85 -6.11
N ARG A 171 13.06 4.97 -6.27
CA ARG A 171 11.59 5.12 -6.10
C ARG A 171 11.14 4.85 -4.67
N GLU A 172 11.31 5.83 -3.81
CA GLU A 172 10.71 5.86 -2.48
C GLU A 172 9.28 6.42 -2.55
N LEU A 173 8.47 6.11 -1.53
CA LEU A 173 7.12 6.68 -1.37
C LEU A 173 7.16 8.21 -1.20
N GLU A 174 8.29 8.74 -0.72
CA GLU A 174 8.53 10.17 -0.56
C GLU A 174 9.93 10.55 -1.03
N VAL A 175 10.16 11.85 -1.25
CA VAL A 175 11.51 12.39 -1.41
C VAL A 175 12.19 12.38 -0.05
N ASN A 176 13.39 11.80 0.05
CA ASN A 176 14.20 11.85 1.26
C ASN A 176 14.27 13.26 1.86
N GLY A 177 14.09 13.35 3.18
CA GLY A 177 14.38 14.57 3.92
C GLY A 177 15.90 14.76 3.97
N SER A 178 16.37 15.91 3.45
CA SER A 178 17.76 16.37 3.57
C SER A 178 18.08 16.85 4.98
#